data_AF-D8EY99-F1
#
_entry.id   AF-D8EY99-F1
#
_cell.length_a   1.000
_cell.length_b   1.000
_cell.length_c   1.000
_cell.angle_alpha   90.00
_cell.angle_beta   90.00
_cell.angle_gamma   90.00
#
_symmetry.space_group_name_H-M   'P 1'
#
loop_
_entity.id
_entity.type
_entity.pdbx_description
1 polymer ?
#
loop_
_entity_poly.entity_id
_entity_poly.type
_entity_poly.pdbx_seq_one_letter_code
_entity_poly.pdbx_strand_id
1 'polypeptide(L)'
;MTKVVPPADEQTIRCPRLGHQISFSFCRIENKGLPCFKALDCWYVHFPVEDHLRAELTSEQWSKAFDRPVTPKMVSLLELIEQAKKVKKQES
;
A
#
# COMPACT_ATOMS: atom_id res chain seq x y z
N MET A 1 9.96 17.24 21.16
CA MET A 1 9.20 16.41 20.18
C MET A 1 9.02 17.26 18.94
N THR A 2 9.85 17.07 17.93
CA THR A 2 9.78 17.85 16.69
C THR A 2 8.61 17.30 15.87
N LYS A 3 7.58 18.11 15.65
CA LYS A 3 6.42 17.71 14.87
C LYS A 3 6.85 17.48 13.42
N VAL A 4 6.79 16.24 12.94
CA VAL A 4 7.02 15.94 11.52
C VAL A 4 5.81 16.42 10.72
N VAL A 5 6.03 17.47 9.93
CA VAL A 5 4.99 18.09 9.11
C VAL A 5 5.10 17.51 7.69
N PRO A 6 3.99 16.99 7.12
CA PRO A 6 4.00 16.53 5.74
C PRO A 6 4.09 17.72 4.77
N PRO A 7 4.59 17.51 3.54
CA PRO A 7 4.59 18.53 2.51
C PRO A 7 3.18 19.08 2.21
N ALA A 8 3.11 20.34 1.82
CA ALA A 8 1.87 20.95 1.32
C ALA A 8 1.45 20.32 -0.03
N ASP A 9 0.18 20.47 -0.41
CA ASP A 9 -0.38 19.82 -1.60
C ASP A 9 0.20 20.36 -2.92
N GLU A 10 0.79 21.56 -2.90
CA GLU A 10 1.53 22.13 -4.02
C GLU A 10 2.82 21.36 -4.33
N GLN A 11 3.41 20.70 -3.33
CA GLN A 11 4.58 19.86 -3.55
C GLN A 11 4.13 18.51 -4.09
N THR A 12 4.37 18.31 -5.38
CA THR A 12 4.00 17.09 -6.08
C THR A 12 5.23 16.33 -6.59
N ILE A 13 5.09 15.01 -6.69
CA ILE A 13 6.09 14.12 -7.27
C ILE A 13 5.45 13.24 -8.34
N ARG A 14 6.27 12.76 -9.29
CA ARG A 14 5.79 11.84 -10.32
C ARG A 14 5.50 10.48 -9.70
N CYS A 15 4.24 10.05 -9.75
CA CYS A 15 3.84 8.73 -9.27
C CYS A 15 4.36 7.62 -10.19
N PRO A 16 5.12 6.63 -9.69
CA PRO A 16 5.55 5.50 -10.53
C PRO A 16 4.40 4.56 -10.91
N ARG A 17 3.26 4.60 -10.19
CA ARG A 17 2.07 3.78 -10.49
C ARG A 17 1.16 4.42 -11.54
N LEU A 18 0.95 5.74 -11.44
CA LEU A 18 -0.03 6.46 -12.24
C LEU A 18 0.59 7.28 -13.39
N GLY A 19 1.90 7.55 -13.34
CA GLY A 19 2.64 8.24 -14.39
C GLY A 19 2.56 9.77 -14.37
N HIS A 20 1.71 10.38 -13.52
CA HIS A 20 1.53 11.83 -13.40
C HIS A 20 1.94 12.37 -12.01
N GLN A 21 1.93 13.70 -11.86
CA GLN A 21 2.23 14.39 -10.61
C GLN A 21 1.09 14.19 -9.59
N ILE A 22 1.44 13.90 -8.34
CA ILE A 22 0.52 13.76 -7.21
C ILE A 22 1.12 14.34 -5.93
N SER A 23 0.26 14.77 -5.00
CA SER A 23 0.68 15.23 -3.68
C SER A 23 0.74 14.07 -2.67
N PHE A 24 1.33 14.34 -1.49
CA PHE A 24 1.36 13.37 -0.40
C PHE A 24 -0.04 13.06 0.13
N SER A 25 -0.94 14.04 0.17
CA SER A 25 -2.32 13.85 0.63
C SER A 25 -3.06 12.81 -0.21
N PHE A 26 -2.81 12.78 -1.52
CA PHE A 26 -3.35 11.72 -2.38
C PHE A 26 -2.78 10.35 -2.00
N CYS A 27 -1.45 10.24 -1.87
CA CYS A 27 -0.80 8.99 -1.47
C CYS A 27 -1.30 8.46 -0.13
N ARG A 28 -1.69 9.34 0.80
CA ARG A 28 -2.13 8.98 2.16
C ARG A 28 -3.44 8.21 2.22
N ILE A 29 -4.30 8.31 1.19
CA ILE A 29 -5.65 7.71 1.21
C ILE A 29 -5.95 6.76 0.03
N GLU A 30 -5.03 6.65 -0.94
CA GLU A 30 -5.24 5.93 -2.20
C GLU A 30 -5.60 4.45 -2.01
N ASN A 31 -5.10 3.80 -0.97
CA ASN A 31 -5.34 2.39 -0.70
C ASN A 31 -6.59 2.19 0.18
N LYS A 32 -7.76 2.58 -0.34
CA LYS A 32 -9.07 2.45 0.36
C LYS A 32 -9.08 3.15 1.73
N GLY A 33 -8.56 4.37 1.80
CA GLY A 33 -8.44 5.13 3.04
C GLY A 33 -7.17 4.84 3.85
N LEU A 34 -6.27 3.98 3.34
CA LEU A 34 -4.91 3.80 3.85
C LEU A 34 -3.88 4.40 2.88
N PRO A 35 -2.64 4.64 3.35
CA PRO A 35 -1.58 5.04 2.46
C PRO A 35 -1.28 4.02 1.37
N CYS A 36 -0.86 4.52 0.22
CA CYS A 36 -0.30 3.72 -0.85
C CYS A 36 0.92 2.95 -0.33
N PHE A 37 1.08 1.69 -0.74
CA PHE A 37 2.21 0.85 -0.30
C PHE A 37 3.58 1.37 -0.72
N LYS A 38 3.65 2.30 -1.70
CA LYS A 38 4.89 2.98 -2.10
C LYS A 38 5.13 4.31 -1.41
N ALA A 39 4.24 4.75 -0.51
CA ALA A 39 4.34 6.08 0.10
C ALA A 39 5.69 6.29 0.81
N LEU A 40 6.20 5.26 1.50
CA LEU A 40 7.52 5.31 2.14
C LEU A 40 8.64 5.50 1.11
N ASP A 41 8.69 4.64 0.08
CA ASP A 41 9.69 4.71 -1.01
C ASP A 41 9.65 6.05 -1.76
N CYS A 42 8.47 6.63 -1.95
CA CYS A 42 8.32 7.82 -2.79
C CYS A 42 8.64 9.11 -2.03
N TRP A 43 8.39 9.14 -0.71
CA TRP A 43 8.42 10.39 0.05
C TRP A 43 9.56 10.50 1.06
N TYR A 44 10.34 9.45 1.31
CA TYR A 44 11.44 9.48 2.31
C TYR A 44 12.50 10.56 2.03
N VAL A 45 12.72 10.92 0.77
CA VAL A 45 13.67 11.99 0.38
C VAL A 45 13.11 13.40 0.63
N HIS A 46 11.80 13.53 0.77
CA HIS A 46 11.11 14.81 0.91
C HIS A 46 10.87 15.17 2.37
N PHE A 47 10.60 14.18 3.23
CA PHE A 47 10.43 14.36 4.67
C PHE A 47 10.47 13.00 5.40
N PRO A 48 10.52 12.99 6.75
CA PRO A 48 10.43 11.75 7.57
C PRO A 48 9.04 11.08 7.49
N VAL A 49 8.70 10.53 6.31
CA VAL A 49 7.37 9.98 6.02
C VAL A 49 7.00 8.78 6.90
N GLU A 50 7.97 7.94 7.26
CA GLU A 50 7.73 6.82 8.18
C GLU A 50 7.30 7.31 9.55
N ASP A 51 8.03 8.24 10.16
CA ASP A 51 7.70 8.80 11.48
C ASP A 51 6.32 9.47 11.47
N HIS A 52 6.01 10.20 10.41
CA HIS A 52 4.70 10.82 10.22
C HIS A 52 3.58 9.77 10.17
N LEU A 53 3.72 8.74 9.34
CA LEU A 53 2.71 7.70 9.20
C LEU A 53 2.60 6.79 10.43
N ARG A 54 3.71 6.52 11.14
CA ARG A 54 3.69 5.79 12.42
C ARG A 54 2.95 6.55 13.51
N ALA A 55 2.99 7.88 13.48
CA ALA A 55 2.27 8.71 14.44
C ALA A 55 0.75 8.78 14.14
N GLU A 56 0.35 8.61 12.88
CA GLU A 56 -1.06 8.71 12.47
C GLU A 56 -1.80 7.37 12.40
N LEU A 57 -1.12 6.31 11.99
CA LEU A 57 -1.74 5.00 11.78
C LEU A 57 -1.72 4.17 13.06
N THR A 58 -2.78 3.40 13.29
CA THR A 58 -2.73 2.31 14.25
C THR A 58 -1.81 1.20 13.76
N SER A 59 -1.30 0.36 14.68
CA SER A 59 -0.47 -0.80 14.30
C SER A 59 -1.15 -1.72 13.29
N GLU A 60 -2.48 -1.90 13.39
CA GLU A 60 -3.24 -2.69 12.42
C GLU A 60 -3.31 -2.04 11.03
N GLN A 61 -3.50 -0.72 10.98
CA GLN A 61 -3.53 0.03 9.73
C GLN A 61 -2.14 0.04 9.07
N TRP A 62 -1.09 0.23 9.86
CA TRP A 62 0.30 0.12 9.43
C TRP A 62 0.56 -1.25 8.79
N SER A 63 0.21 -2.32 9.50
CA SER A 63 0.42 -3.67 9.01
C SER A 63 -0.35 -3.96 7.72
N LYS A 64 -1.60 -3.48 7.63
CA LYS A 64 -2.40 -3.58 6.40
C LYS A 64 -1.81 -2.79 5.23
N ALA A 65 -1.10 -1.69 5.49
CA ALA A 65 -0.55 -0.81 4.45
C ALA A 65 0.87 -1.24 3.99
N PHE A 66 1.72 -1.67 4.92
CA PHE A 66 3.16 -1.84 4.68
C PHE A 66 3.70 -3.25 4.96
N ASP A 67 3.07 -4.03 5.84
CA ASP A 67 3.59 -5.37 6.19
C ASP A 67 3.08 -6.47 5.26
N ARG A 68 2.27 -6.15 4.24
CA ARG A 68 1.72 -7.19 3.36
C ARG A 68 2.87 -7.90 2.64
N PRO A 69 3.05 -9.22 2.85
CA PRO A 69 3.89 -9.99 1.96
C PRO A 69 3.30 -9.82 0.56
N VAL A 70 4.16 -9.59 -0.43
CA VAL A 70 3.78 -9.69 -1.84
C VAL A 70 3.26 -11.10 -2.02
N THR A 71 1.96 -11.35 -1.86
CA THR A 71 1.39 -12.63 -2.26
C THR A 71 1.56 -12.62 -3.77
N PRO A 72 2.47 -13.42 -4.33
CA PRO A 72 2.61 -13.45 -5.77
C PRO A 72 1.26 -13.94 -6.27
N LYS A 73 0.67 -13.22 -7.25
CA LYS A 73 -0.63 -13.56 -7.87
C LYS A 73 -0.76 -15.04 -8.27
N MET A 74 0.37 -15.74 -8.37
CA MET A 74 0.52 -17.19 -8.50
C MET A 74 -0.22 -18.01 -7.44
N VAL A 75 -0.25 -17.59 -6.16
CA VAL A 75 -0.91 -18.37 -5.09
C VAL A 75 -2.42 -18.42 -5.32
N SER A 76 -3.03 -17.32 -5.77
CA SER A 76 -4.46 -17.28 -6.08
C SER A 76 -4.83 -18.16 -7.29
N LEU A 77 -3.96 -18.26 -8.31
CA LEU A 77 -4.19 -19.16 -9.44
C LEU A 77 -4.12 -20.64 -9.02
N LEU A 78 -3.16 -21.00 -8.17
CA LEU A 78 -3.03 -22.35 -7.64
C LEU A 78 -4.26 -22.78 -6.82
N GLU A 79 -4.80 -21.90 -5.98
CA GLU A 79 -6.02 -22.16 -5.21
C GLU A 79 -7.24 -22.39 -6.11
N LEU A 80 -7.40 -21.59 -7.17
CA LEU A 80 -8.48 -21.76 -8.14
C LEU A 80 -8.38 -23.09 -8.91
N ILE A 81 -7.16 -23.49 -9.28
CA ILE A 81 -6.92 -24.79 -9.93
C ILE A 81 -7.24 -25.95 -8.97
N GLU A 82 -6.92 -25.82 -7.68
CA GLU A 82 -7.20 -26.86 -6.70
C GLU A 82 -8.71 -27.01 -6.42
N GLN A 83 -9.45 -25.89 -6.35
CA GLN A 83 -10.91 -25.93 -6.21
C GLN A 83 -11.57 -26.62 -7.41
N ALA A 84 -11.12 -26.34 -8.64
CA ALA A 84 -11.64 -26.99 -9.85
C ALA A 84 -11.37 -28.51 -9.88
N LYS A 85 -10.27 -28.97 -9.28
CA LYS A 85 -9.95 -30.42 -9.16
C LYS A 85 -10.83 -31.13 -8.12
N LYS A 86 -11.26 -30.45 -7.05
CA LYS A 86 -12.12 -31.04 -6.01
C LYS A 86 -13.55 -31.30 -6.51
N VAL A 87 -14.08 -30.42 -7.37
CA VAL A 87 -15.43 -30.59 -7.96
C VAL A 87 -15.51 -31.85 -8.82
N LYS A 88 -14.45 -32.19 -9.58
CA LYS A 88 -14.43 -33.41 -10.42
C LYS A 88 -14.40 -34.73 -9.65
N LYS A 89 -14.17 -34.73 -8.33
CA LYS A 89 -14.05 -35.96 -7.53
C LYS A 89 -15.35 -36.37 -6.82
N GLN A 90 -16.42 -35.58 -6.94
CA GLN A 90 -17.73 -35.89 -6.35
C GLN A 90 -18.75 -36.41 -7.37
N GLU A 91 -18.39 -36.54 -8.65
CA GLU A 91 -19.21 -37.12 -9.73
C GLU A 91 -18.70 -38.50 -10.21
N SER A 92 -18.09 -39.30 -9.32
CA SER A 92 -17.74 -40.70 -9.61
C SER A 92 -18.04 -41.61 -8.43
#